data_AF-A0A3M1U8X8-F1
#
_entry.id   AF-A0A3M1U8X8-F1
#
_cell.length_a   1.000
_cell.length_b   1.000
_cell.length_c   1.000
_cell.angle_alpha   90.00
_cell.angle_beta   90.00
_cell.angle_gamma   90.00
#
_symmetry.space_group_name_H-M   'P 1'
#
loop_
_entity.id
_entity.type
_entity.pdbx_description
1 polymer ?
#
loop_
_entity_poly.entity_id
_entity_poly.type
_entity_poly.pdbx_seq_one_letter_code
_entity_poly.pdbx_strand_id
1 'polypeptide(L)'
;MTETTENGIRLQCEKGCAWTDLSFSMPPGVWQAVDQYGMTAVNRKRKPNEELANFLFAIRKKGNGLELKGLEGTGWLELSYTCGEQPCRQYINERGMAR
;
A
#
# COMPACT_ATOMS: atom_id res chain seq x y z
N MET A 1 4.70 6.09 -2.23
CA MET A 1 5.32 5.30 -3.31
C MET A 1 5.37 3.84 -2.90
N THR A 2 5.10 2.94 -3.84
CA THR A 2 5.19 1.49 -3.69
C THR A 2 6.35 0.96 -4.51
N GLU A 3 7.09 0.01 -3.96
CA GLU A 3 8.21 -0.65 -4.62
C GLU A 3 8.09 -2.17 -4.46
N THR A 4 8.12 -2.93 -5.56
CA THR A 4 8.27 -4.39 -5.47
C THR A 4 9.73 -4.74 -5.28
N THR A 5 10.02 -5.58 -4.28
CA THR A 5 11.34 -6.20 -4.13
C THR A 5 11.25 -7.68 -4.48
N GLU A 6 12.40 -8.35 -4.62
CA GLU A 6 12.46 -9.80 -4.91
C GLU A 6 11.61 -10.60 -3.91
N ASN A 7 11.74 -10.30 -2.61
CA ASN A 7 11.12 -11.05 -1.53
C ASN A 7 9.94 -10.35 -0.84
N GLY A 8 9.50 -9.17 -1.32
CA GLY A 8 8.48 -8.42 -0.63
C GLY A 8 8.03 -7.12 -1.29
N ILE A 9 7.55 -6.21 -0.45
CA ILE A 9 7.05 -4.89 -0.83
C ILE A 9 7.69 -3.87 0.10
N ARG A 10 8.13 -2.75 -0.47
CA ARG A 10 8.49 -1.54 0.27
C ARG A 10 7.49 -0.43 -0.05
N LEU A 11 7.06 0.28 0.98
CA LEU A 11 6.22 1.46 0.88
C LEU A 11 6.97 2.64 1.47
N GLN A 12 6.82 3.79 0.83
CA GLN A 12 7.26 5.08 1.36
C GLN A 12 6.07 6.02 1.43
N CYS A 13 5.87 6.65 2.59
CA CYS A 13 4.81 7.61 2.81
C CYS A 13 5.41 9.00 2.99
N GLU A 14 4.97 9.93 2.14
CA GLU A 14 5.46 11.31 2.16
C GLU A 14 4.65 12.17 3.15
N LYS A 15 3.35 11.91 3.28
CA LYS A 15 2.42 12.68 4.10
C LYS A 15 1.27 11.80 4.59
N GLY A 16 0.76 12.08 5.79
CA GLY A 16 -0.44 11.46 6.34
C GLY A 16 -0.23 10.09 6.98
N CYS A 17 1.00 9.62 7.16
CA CYS A 17 1.33 8.40 7.90
C CYS A 17 2.21 8.71 9.10
N ALA A 18 2.11 7.87 10.14
CA ALA A 18 3.04 7.85 11.28
C ALA A 18 4.38 7.17 10.95
N TRP A 19 4.54 6.70 9.71
CA TRP A 19 5.72 5.99 9.21
C TRP A 19 6.20 6.65 7.91
N THR A 20 7.52 6.68 7.70
CA THR A 20 8.12 7.15 6.45
C THR A 20 8.40 5.99 5.49
N ASP A 21 8.85 4.86 6.04
CA ASP A 21 9.18 3.64 5.32
C ASP A 21 8.54 2.43 6.00
N LEU A 22 7.93 1.56 5.20
CA LEU A 22 7.56 0.21 5.60
C LEU A 22 8.16 -0.77 4.60
N SER A 23 8.69 -1.87 5.11
CA SER A 23 9.17 -2.96 4.27
C SER A 23 8.79 -4.27 4.94
N PHE A 24 8.22 -5.18 4.17
CA PHE A 24 7.84 -6.49 4.66
C PHE A 24 7.95 -7.54 3.55
N SER A 25 8.37 -8.73 3.96
CA SER A 25 8.34 -9.92 3.12
C SER A 25 6.95 -10.51 3.11
N MET A 26 6.51 -11.00 1.95
CA MET A 26 5.24 -11.71 1.84
C MET A 26 5.26 -12.73 0.72
N PRO A 27 4.61 -13.90 0.91
CA PRO A 27 4.40 -14.85 -0.19
C PRO A 27 3.54 -14.21 -1.30
N PRO A 28 3.74 -14.59 -2.57
CA PRO A 28 2.87 -14.17 -3.66
C PRO A 28 1.40 -14.51 -3.41
N GLY A 29 0.48 -13.64 -3.83
CA GLY A 29 -0.97 -13.90 -3.76
C GLY A 29 -1.64 -13.63 -2.41
N VAL A 30 -0.88 -13.55 -1.32
CA VAL A 30 -1.38 -13.20 0.02
C VAL A 30 -1.67 -11.70 0.10
N TRP A 31 -2.72 -11.29 0.81
CA TRP A 31 -3.04 -9.88 1.03
C TRP A 31 -2.48 -9.38 2.37
N GLN A 32 -1.90 -8.19 2.37
CA GLN A 32 -1.52 -7.46 3.58
C GLN A 32 -2.29 -6.14 3.66
N ALA A 33 -2.99 -5.89 4.76
CA ALA A 33 -3.64 -4.60 4.99
C ALA A 33 -2.63 -3.57 5.54
N VAL A 34 -2.76 -2.32 5.10
CA VAL A 34 -1.90 -1.20 5.50
C VAL A 34 -2.77 0.02 5.77
N ASP A 35 -2.42 0.74 6.83
CA ASP A 35 -3.07 1.96 7.26
C ASP A 35 -2.05 3.06 7.63
N GLN A 36 -2.54 4.18 8.17
CA GLN A 36 -1.71 5.32 8.55
C GLN A 36 -0.69 5.03 9.67
N TYR A 37 -0.85 3.94 10.40
CA TYR A 37 0.06 3.49 11.46
C TYR A 37 0.95 2.33 11.03
N GLY A 38 0.60 1.61 9.97
CA GLY A 38 1.48 0.62 9.36
C GLY A 38 0.75 -0.61 8.82
N MET A 39 1.43 -1.77 8.88
CA MET A 39 0.79 -3.06 8.64
C MET A 39 -0.29 -3.32 9.69
N THR A 40 -1.44 -3.82 9.24
CA THR A 40 -2.63 -3.98 10.08
C THR A 40 -3.47 -5.17 9.62
N ALA A 41 -4.62 -5.38 10.27
CA ALA A 41 -5.64 -6.32 9.84
C ALA A 41 -6.81 -5.59 9.16
N VAL A 42 -7.51 -6.28 8.25
CA VAL A 42 -8.69 -5.72 7.56
C VAL A 42 -9.78 -5.29 8.55
N ASN A 43 -9.96 -6.03 9.64
CA ASN A 43 -10.96 -5.77 10.68
C ASN A 43 -10.41 -4.95 11.87
N ARG A 44 -9.42 -4.09 11.65
CA ARG A 44 -8.83 -3.25 12.71
C ARG A 44 -9.89 -2.32 13.33
N LYS A 45 -9.70 -1.98 14.62
CA LYS A 45 -10.44 -0.87 15.22
C LYS A 45 -9.90 0.45 14.67
N ARG A 46 -10.75 1.24 14.02
CA ARG A 46 -10.40 2.58 13.53
C ARG A 46 -10.01 3.49 14.71
N LYS A 47 -8.85 4.15 14.58
CA LYS A 47 -8.34 5.15 15.53
C LYS A 47 -8.05 6.43 14.75
N PRO A 48 -9.02 7.33 14.57
CA PRO A 48 -8.79 8.59 13.87
C PRO A 48 -7.79 9.45 14.65
N ASN A 49 -6.97 10.18 13.92
CA ASN A 49 -6.05 11.20 14.42
C ASN A 49 -6.09 12.35 13.42
N GLU A 50 -6.26 13.59 13.89
CA GLU A 50 -6.45 14.77 13.04
C GLU A 50 -5.20 15.15 12.23
N GLU A 51 -4.02 14.70 12.67
CA GLU A 51 -2.74 14.97 12.01
C GLU A 51 -2.39 13.90 10.95
N LEU A 52 -3.08 12.75 10.95
CA LEU A 52 -2.83 11.63 10.06
C LEU A 52 -3.97 11.43 9.06
N ALA A 53 -3.64 10.90 7.89
CA ALA A 53 -4.64 10.47 6.94
C ALA A 53 -5.44 9.30 7.49
N ASN A 54 -6.68 9.16 7.04
CA ASN A 54 -7.58 8.12 7.50
C ASN A 54 -7.90 7.18 6.35
N PHE A 55 -7.06 6.17 6.16
CA PHE A 55 -7.17 5.22 5.05
C PHE A 55 -6.96 3.77 5.52
N LEU A 56 -7.46 2.85 4.72
CA LEU A 56 -7.15 1.43 4.80
C LEU A 56 -7.12 0.87 3.37
N PHE A 57 -6.02 0.22 3.01
CA PHE A 57 -5.95 -0.54 1.77
C PHE A 57 -5.30 -1.90 2.04
N ALA A 58 -5.60 -2.88 1.18
CA ALA A 58 -4.86 -4.13 1.12
C ALA A 58 -3.95 -4.14 -0.11
N ILE A 59 -2.78 -4.76 0.01
CA ILE A 59 -1.79 -4.88 -1.06
C ILE A 59 -1.28 -6.30 -1.18
N ARG A 60 -1.00 -6.75 -2.40
CA ARG A 60 -0.32 -8.03 -2.67
C ARG A 60 0.58 -7.96 -3.88
N LYS A 61 1.56 -8.86 -3.92
CA LYS A 61 2.30 -9.17 -5.16
C LYS A 61 1.42 -9.98 -6.12
N LYS A 62 1.41 -9.59 -7.39
CA LYS A 62 0.76 -10.30 -8.50
C LYS A 62 1.72 -10.37 -9.69
N GLY A 63 2.35 -11.53 -9.88
CA GLY A 63 3.42 -11.68 -10.86
C GLY A 63 4.59 -10.75 -10.54
N ASN A 64 4.99 -9.92 -11.52
CA ASN A 64 6.06 -8.94 -11.38
C ASN A 64 5.62 -7.57 -10.82
N GLY A 65 4.32 -7.37 -10.56
CA GLY A 65 3.78 -6.10 -10.09
C GLY A 65 2.94 -6.23 -8.81
N LEU A 66 2.09 -5.23 -8.58
CA LEU A 66 1.24 -5.13 -7.39
C LEU A 66 -0.23 -4.99 -7.74
N GLU A 67 -1.07 -5.50 -6.85
CA GLU A 67 -2.49 -5.26 -6.83
C GLU A 67 -2.87 -4.69 -5.46
N LEU A 68 -3.70 -3.65 -5.47
CA LEU A 68 -4.17 -2.95 -4.29
C LEU A 68 -5.69 -2.92 -4.27
N LYS A 69 -6.26 -3.01 -3.07
CA LYS A 69 -7.70 -2.87 -2.80
C LYS A 69 -7.92 -1.76 -1.81
N GLY A 70 -8.66 -0.73 -2.22
CA GLY A 70 -9.11 0.34 -1.35
C GLY A 70 -10.26 -0.17 -0.49
N LEU A 71 -10.12 -0.04 0.83
CA LEU A 71 -11.12 -0.49 1.80
C LEU A 71 -11.77 0.71 2.49
N GLU A 72 -10.97 1.73 2.85
CA GLU A 72 -11.44 2.97 3.43
C GLU A 72 -10.55 4.14 3.00
N GLY A 73 -11.12 5.33 2.82
CA GLY A 73 -10.37 6.58 2.64
C GLY A 73 -9.65 6.75 1.29
N THR A 74 -9.89 5.84 0.34
CA THR A 74 -9.40 5.93 -1.04
C THR A 74 -10.56 6.20 -2.00
N GLY A 75 -10.33 7.00 -3.04
CA GLY A 75 -11.28 7.25 -4.13
C GLY A 75 -11.32 6.12 -5.17
N TRP A 76 -10.54 5.07 -4.97
CA TRP A 76 -10.47 3.88 -5.82
C TRP A 76 -10.76 2.62 -5.00
N LEU A 77 -11.40 1.64 -5.65
CA LEU A 77 -11.66 0.31 -5.09
C LEU A 77 -10.51 -0.65 -5.38
N GLU A 78 -9.94 -0.58 -6.57
CA GLU A 78 -8.81 -1.43 -6.99
C GLU A 78 -7.82 -0.61 -7.81
N LEU A 79 -6.53 -0.89 -7.62
CA LEU A 79 -5.45 -0.46 -8.50
C LEU A 79 -4.58 -1.67 -8.79
N SER A 80 -4.02 -1.73 -9.99
CA SER A 80 -3.03 -2.74 -10.33
C SER A 80 -2.07 -2.20 -11.36
N TYR A 81 -0.81 -2.60 -11.25
CA TYR A 81 0.19 -2.34 -12.27
C TYR A 81 1.17 -3.51 -12.35
N THR A 82 1.68 -3.77 -13.54
CA THR A 82 2.73 -4.74 -13.82
C THR A 82 4.03 -4.03 -14.12
N CYS A 83 5.15 -4.70 -13.86
CA CYS A 83 6.46 -4.08 -13.98
C CYS A 83 7.27 -4.75 -15.09
N GLY A 84 7.89 -3.96 -15.97
CA GLY A 84 8.78 -4.53 -16.99
C GLY A 84 10.03 -5.16 -16.36
N GLU A 85 10.62 -4.47 -15.38
CA GLU A 85 11.80 -4.89 -14.62
C GLU A 85 11.62 -4.56 -13.13
N GLN A 86 12.39 -5.21 -12.26
CA GLN A 86 12.39 -4.99 -10.81
C GLN A 86 13.73 -4.40 -10.34
N PRO A 87 13.74 -3.52 -9.32
CA PRO A 87 12.58 -3.03 -8.57
C PRO A 87 11.79 -1.98 -9.35
N CYS A 88 10.45 -2.09 -9.32
CA CYS A 88 9.58 -1.09 -9.92
C CYS A 88 8.95 -0.20 -8.87
N ARG A 89 8.86 1.09 -9.17
CA ARG A 89 8.30 2.11 -8.29
C ARG A 89 7.04 2.69 -8.91
N GLN A 90 6.02 2.91 -8.09
CA GLN A 90 4.81 3.62 -8.50
C GLN A 90 4.36 4.57 -7.39
N TYR A 91 4.04 5.80 -7.75
CA TYR A 91 3.37 6.72 -6.83
C TYR A 91 1.87 6.45 -6.83
N ILE A 92 1.30 6.39 -5.63
CA ILE A 92 -0.14 6.25 -5.42
C ILE A 92 -0.57 7.24 -4.35
N ASN A 93 -1.79 7.75 -4.48
CA ASN A 93 -2.43 8.60 -3.48
C ASN A 93 -3.92 8.24 -3.36
N GLU A 94 -4.69 9.09 -2.67
CA GLU A 94 -6.12 8.87 -2.44
C GLU A 94 -6.94 8.85 -3.73
N ARG A 95 -6.44 9.40 -4.84
CA ARG A 95 -7.14 9.48 -6.13
C ARG A 95 -6.74 8.41 -7.12
N GLY A 96 -5.62 7.71 -6.90
CA GLY A 96 -5.17 6.63 -7.77
C GLY A 96 -3.66 6.60 -7.96
N MET A 97 -3.23 6.13 -9.13
CA MET A 97 -1.83 6.23 -9.56
C MET A 97 -1.47 7.70 -9.86
N ALA A 98 -0.35 8.15 -9.31
CA ALA A 98 0.23 9.47 -9.52
C ALA A 98 1.53 9.37 -10.32
N ARG A 99 1.95 10.48 -10.94
CA ARG A 99 3.22 10.62 -11.65
C ARG A 99 4.23 11.37 -10.80
#